data_AF-A0A5J4UCT7-F1
#
_entry.id   AF-A0A5J4UCT7-F1
#
_cell.length_a   1.000
_cell.length_b   1.000
_cell.length_c   1.000
_cell.angle_alpha   90.00
_cell.angle_beta   90.00
_cell.angle_gamma   90.00
#
_symmetry.space_group_name_H-M   'P 1'
#
loop_
_entity.id
_entity.type
_entity.pdbx_description
1 polymer ?
#
loop_
_entity_poly.entity_id
_entity_poly.type
_entity_poly.pdbx_seq_one_letter_code
_entity_poly.pdbx_strand_id
1 'polypeptide(L)'
;METAVQGPVQYTSQVPSLEDVQVDGDTFTHTKQNTNRATILFDPPINKGVVRFEVLSVRDLAQVGIANESVRYSRKEPSEAHGYDEVVIYNWTGGLSHLGDRIENDEFKSGDRVALEVFMNRNTFFIKI
;
A
#
# COMPACT_ATOMS: atom_id res chain seq x y z
N MET A 1 -20.64 -20.23 13.45
CA MET A 1 -20.63 -18.80 13.06
C MET A 1 -19.24 -18.29 13.36
N GLU A 2 -18.41 -18.03 12.35
CA GLU A 2 -17.11 -17.36 12.57
C GLU A 2 -17.41 -15.91 12.96
N THR A 3 -17.03 -15.52 14.18
CA THR A 3 -17.07 -14.13 14.63
C THR A 3 -16.07 -13.33 13.80
N ALA A 4 -16.53 -12.27 13.13
CA ALA A 4 -15.64 -11.29 12.52
C ALA A 4 -14.74 -10.71 13.63
N VAL A 5 -13.42 -10.78 13.44
CA VAL A 5 -12.48 -10.15 14.36
C VAL A 5 -12.64 -8.64 14.21
N GLN A 6 -13.21 -8.01 15.22
CA GLN A 6 -13.44 -6.57 15.26
C GLN A 6 -12.31 -5.92 16.05
N GLY A 7 -11.32 -5.37 15.35
CA GLY A 7 -10.16 -4.70 15.97
C GLY A 7 -9.04 -4.44 14.96
N PRO A 8 -8.06 -3.58 15.31
CA PRO A 8 -6.91 -3.33 14.45
C PRO A 8 -6.12 -4.64 14.21
N VAL A 9 -5.85 -4.91 12.94
CA VAL A 9 -5.00 -6.04 12.54
C VAL A 9 -3.57 -5.71 12.94
N GLN A 10 -2.96 -6.58 13.75
CA GLN A 10 -1.54 -6.45 14.08
C GLN A 10 -0.71 -6.65 12.82
N TYR A 11 0.28 -5.79 12.60
CA TYR A 11 1.08 -5.83 11.39
C TYR A 11 2.57 -5.66 11.67
N THR A 12 3.37 -6.09 10.70
CA THR A 12 4.82 -5.81 10.63
C THR A 12 5.12 -5.17 9.29
N SER A 13 5.90 -4.09 9.28
CA SER A 13 6.36 -3.45 8.04
C SER A 13 7.64 -4.11 7.51
N GLN A 14 7.66 -4.41 6.21
CA GLN A 14 8.85 -4.83 5.47
C GLN A 14 9.47 -3.59 4.81
N VAL A 15 10.37 -2.92 5.52
CA VAL A 15 11.10 -1.76 4.99
C VAL A 15 12.33 -2.23 4.21
N PRO A 16 12.47 -1.89 2.91
CA PRO A 16 13.58 -2.41 2.09
C PRO A 16 14.97 -1.95 2.55
N SER A 17 15.08 -0.76 3.15
CA SER A 17 16.33 -0.25 3.70
C SER A 17 16.10 0.88 4.72
N LEU A 18 16.71 0.74 5.89
CA LEU A 18 16.73 1.79 6.92
C LEU A 18 17.67 2.97 6.58
N GLU A 19 18.47 2.87 5.51
CA GLU A 19 19.22 4.02 4.98
C GLU A 19 18.31 5.01 4.25
N ASP A 20 17.17 4.53 3.72
CA ASP A 20 16.25 5.34 2.93
C ASP A 20 14.99 5.72 3.72
N VAL A 21 14.58 4.90 4.69
CA VAL A 21 13.37 5.11 5.49
C VAL A 21 13.68 5.06 6.98
N GLN A 22 13.31 6.12 7.70
CA GLN A 22 13.24 6.12 9.15
C GLN A 22 11.87 5.64 9.61
N VAL A 23 11.84 4.75 10.59
CA VAL A 23 10.63 4.20 11.20
C VAL A 23 10.52 4.67 12.64
N ASP A 24 9.38 5.28 12.99
CA ASP A 24 9.02 5.66 14.35
C ASP A 24 7.57 5.25 14.64
N GLY A 25 7.41 4.08 15.27
CA GLY A 25 6.10 3.42 15.41
C GLY A 25 5.45 3.19 14.04
N ASP A 26 4.28 3.80 13.83
CA ASP A 26 3.50 3.72 12.59
C ASP A 26 3.85 4.83 11.58
N THR A 27 4.90 5.62 11.86
CA THR A 27 5.34 6.72 10.99
C THR A 27 6.57 6.31 10.18
N PHE A 28 6.44 6.37 8.85
CA PHE A 28 7.50 6.07 7.90
C PHE A 28 7.94 7.34 7.20
N THR A 29 9.20 7.73 7.37
CA THR A 29 9.74 8.97 6.80
C THR A 29 10.87 8.66 5.83
N HIS A 30 10.68 8.99 4.56
CA HIS A 30 11.78 8.94 3.59
C HIS A 30 12.85 9.97 3.93
N THR A 31 14.12 9.57 3.84
CA THR A 31 15.24 10.45 4.11
C THR A 31 15.33 11.62 3.12
N LYS A 32 15.96 12.72 3.54
CA LYS A 32 16.33 13.84 2.65
C LYS A 32 17.68 13.62 1.96
N GLN A 33 18.44 12.58 2.31
CA GLN A 33 19.79 12.37 1.77
C GLN A 33 19.79 11.76 0.36
N ASN A 34 18.66 11.26 -0.15
CA ASN A 34 18.55 10.72 -1.49
C ASN A 34 17.11 10.84 -2.03
N THR A 35 16.92 10.39 -3.27
CA THR A 35 15.62 10.36 -3.97
C THR A 35 15.23 8.94 -4.38
N ASN A 36 15.70 7.93 -3.63
CA ASN A 36 15.40 6.53 -3.92
C ASN A 36 13.89 6.29 -3.78
N ARG A 37 13.38 5.26 -4.47
CA ARG A 37 12.02 4.78 -4.23
C ARG A 37 12.08 3.78 -3.07
N ALA A 38 11.10 3.86 -2.18
CA ALA A 38 11.00 2.99 -1.01
C ALA A 38 9.56 2.48 -0.87
N THR A 39 9.31 1.30 -1.44
CA THR A 39 8.01 0.63 -1.33
C THR A 39 8.01 -0.26 -0.09
N ILE A 40 7.06 -0.04 0.82
CA ILE A 40 6.97 -0.76 2.09
C ILE A 40 5.78 -1.72 2.01
N LEU A 41 6.03 -3.01 2.26
CA LEU A 41 4.97 -4.02 2.39
C LEU A 41 4.58 -4.22 3.85
N PHE A 42 3.39 -4.74 4.09
CA PHE A 42 2.89 -5.01 5.44
C PHE A 42 2.41 -6.47 5.52
N ASP A 43 2.88 -7.17 6.56
CA ASP A 43 2.40 -8.50 6.94
C ASP A 43 1.38 -8.40 8.07
N PRO A 44 0.40 -9.31 8.18
CA PRO A 44 0.19 -10.46 7.29
C PRO A 44 -0.53 -10.09 5.99
N PRO A 45 -0.40 -10.91 4.93
CA PRO A 45 -1.16 -10.73 3.71
C PRO A 45 -2.66 -10.90 3.95
N ILE A 46 -3.47 -10.17 3.18
CA ILE A 46 -4.93 -10.24 3.22
C ILE A 46 -5.39 -11.47 2.42
N ASN A 47 -5.72 -12.57 3.09
CA ASN A 47 -6.10 -13.83 2.42
C ASN A 47 -7.60 -14.16 2.46
N LYS A 48 -8.39 -13.48 3.30
CA LYS A 48 -9.85 -13.65 3.37
C LYS A 48 -10.53 -12.46 4.07
N GLY A 49 -11.80 -12.25 3.74
CA GLY A 49 -12.69 -11.32 4.45
C GLY A 49 -12.59 -9.88 3.96
N VAL A 50 -13.06 -8.95 4.80
CA VAL A 50 -12.99 -7.50 4.56
C VAL A 50 -11.89 -6.92 5.42
N VAL A 51 -10.93 -6.22 4.81
CA VAL A 51 -9.88 -5.50 5.50
C VAL A 51 -9.87 -4.05 5.02
N ARG A 52 -9.79 -3.12 5.96
CA ARG A 52 -9.55 -1.70 5.67
C ARG A 52 -8.10 -1.38 6.03
N PHE A 53 -7.30 -1.02 5.02
CA PHE A 53 -5.99 -0.43 5.20
C PHE A 53 -6.12 1.08 5.12
N GLU A 54 -5.49 1.82 6.03
CA GLU A 54 -5.62 3.27 6.07
C GLU A 54 -4.28 3.91 6.36
N VAL A 55 -3.95 4.95 5.60
CA VAL A 55 -2.70 5.70 5.75
C VAL A 55 -2.98 7.20 5.71
N LEU A 56 -2.31 7.93 6.61
CA LEU A 56 -2.26 9.37 6.58
C LEU A 56 -1.08 9.82 5.72
N SER A 57 -1.35 10.57 4.65
CA SER A 57 -0.32 11.23 3.86
C SER A 57 0.25 12.40 4.67
N VAL A 58 1.21 12.14 5.56
CA VAL A 58 1.79 13.21 6.39
C VAL A 58 2.46 14.26 5.52
N ARG A 59 3.24 13.80 4.53
CA ARG A 59 3.90 14.66 3.55
C ARG A 59 4.30 13.89 2.30
N ASP A 60 3.82 14.32 1.15
CA ASP A 60 4.25 13.88 -0.20
C ASP A 60 4.23 12.35 -0.40
N LEU A 61 3.22 11.66 0.17
CA LEU A 61 3.01 10.24 -0.09
C LEU A 61 2.71 10.04 -1.58
N ALA A 62 3.52 9.24 -2.27
CA ALA A 62 3.37 9.08 -3.71
C ALA A 62 2.21 8.15 -4.08
N GLN A 63 2.15 6.97 -3.44
CA GLN A 63 1.31 5.86 -3.87
C GLN A 63 0.95 4.96 -2.69
N VAL A 64 -0.21 4.32 -2.77
CA VAL A 64 -0.66 3.24 -1.89
C VAL A 64 -1.24 2.13 -2.75
N GLY A 65 -1.28 0.88 -2.26
CA GLY A 65 -1.76 -0.20 -3.10
C GLY A 65 -1.78 -1.56 -2.44
N ILE A 66 -2.03 -2.57 -3.28
CA ILE A 66 -1.97 -3.99 -2.93
C ILE A 66 -0.98 -4.65 -3.89
N ALA A 67 -0.14 -5.53 -3.36
CA ALA A 67 0.75 -6.36 -4.15
C ALA A 67 0.40 -7.84 -3.93
N ASN A 68 0.68 -8.68 -4.92
CA ASN A 68 0.62 -10.12 -4.76
C ASN A 68 1.54 -10.57 -3.60
N GLU A 69 1.14 -11.62 -2.89
CA GLU A 69 1.88 -12.18 -1.75
C GLU A 69 3.29 -12.63 -2.13
N SER A 70 3.57 -12.95 -3.39
CA SER A 70 4.90 -13.32 -3.88
C SER A 70 5.86 -12.14 -4.04
N VAL A 71 5.34 -10.91 -4.14
CA VAL A 71 6.13 -9.70 -4.43
C VAL A 71 6.99 -9.33 -3.22
N ARG A 72 8.26 -9.00 -3.46
CA ARG A 72 9.20 -8.48 -2.46
C ARG A 72 10.01 -7.36 -3.10
N TYR A 73 9.98 -6.18 -2.48
CA TYR A 73 10.73 -5.02 -2.96
C TYR A 73 12.12 -4.96 -2.34
N SER A 74 13.12 -4.81 -3.20
CA SER A 74 14.48 -4.43 -2.86
C SER A 74 14.61 -2.92 -2.72
N ARG A 75 15.74 -2.47 -2.18
CA ARG A 75 16.06 -1.04 -2.09
C ARG A 75 15.98 -0.38 -3.47
N LYS A 76 15.39 0.82 -3.53
CA LYS A 76 15.22 1.65 -4.75
C LYS A 76 14.17 1.17 -5.73
N GLU A 77 13.46 0.07 -5.44
CA GLU A 77 12.40 -0.41 -6.32
C GLU A 77 11.09 0.38 -6.10
N PRO A 78 10.51 0.97 -7.17
CA PRO A 78 9.20 1.60 -7.10
C PRO A 78 8.08 0.56 -6.97
N SER A 79 6.86 1.01 -6.67
CA SER A 79 5.74 0.08 -6.44
C SER A 79 5.37 -0.71 -7.69
N GLU A 80 5.61 -0.17 -8.89
CA GLU A 80 5.38 -0.82 -10.17
C GLU A 80 6.52 -1.75 -10.64
N ALA A 81 7.58 -1.95 -9.86
CA ALA A 81 8.79 -2.69 -10.29
C ALA A 81 8.53 -4.13 -10.76
N HIS A 82 7.48 -4.77 -10.26
CA HIS A 82 7.12 -6.15 -10.59
C HIS A 82 6.02 -6.28 -11.65
N GLY A 83 5.65 -5.17 -12.30
CA GLY A 83 4.60 -5.16 -13.32
C GLY A 83 3.20 -4.92 -12.74
N TYR A 84 2.36 -4.27 -13.54
CA TYR A 84 0.98 -3.91 -13.14
C TYR A 84 0.03 -5.11 -13.04
N ASP A 85 0.45 -6.29 -13.45
CA ASP A 85 -0.24 -7.56 -13.27
C ASP A 85 -0.10 -8.12 -11.85
N GLU A 86 0.95 -7.74 -11.12
CA GLU A 86 1.22 -8.19 -9.74
C GLU A 86 0.77 -7.17 -8.68
N VAL A 87 0.37 -5.96 -9.10
CA VAL A 87 0.05 -4.85 -8.19
C VAL A 87 -1.17 -4.06 -8.63
N VAL A 88 -1.87 -3.50 -7.64
CA VAL A 88 -2.85 -2.44 -7.83
C VAL A 88 -2.33 -1.19 -7.14
N ILE A 89 -2.18 -0.09 -7.88
CA ILE A 89 -1.55 1.13 -7.37
C ILE A 89 -2.53 2.29 -7.49
N TYR A 90 -2.77 2.95 -6.36
CA TYR A 90 -3.44 4.25 -6.28
C TYR A 90 -2.42 5.35 -6.02
N ASN A 91 -2.29 6.31 -6.92
CA ASN A 91 -1.31 7.39 -6.82
C ASN A 91 -1.95 8.73 -6.45
N TRP A 92 -1.12 9.66 -5.97
CA TRP A 92 -1.53 10.98 -5.50
C TRP A 92 -2.30 11.83 -6.54
N THR A 93 -2.20 11.52 -7.84
CA THR A 93 -2.97 12.21 -8.89
C THR A 93 -4.39 11.67 -9.07
N GLY A 94 -4.82 10.73 -8.22
CA GLY A 94 -6.13 10.07 -8.30
C GLY A 94 -6.17 8.85 -9.22
N GLY A 95 -5.04 8.48 -9.83
CA GLY A 95 -4.99 7.32 -10.71
C GLY A 95 -4.95 6.00 -9.98
N LEU A 96 -5.86 5.09 -10.29
CA LEU A 96 -5.82 3.69 -9.90
C LEU A 96 -5.45 2.82 -11.10
N SER A 97 -4.34 2.09 -11.00
CA SER A 97 -3.77 1.30 -12.11
C SER A 97 -3.62 -0.18 -11.77
N HIS A 98 -3.99 -1.05 -12.71
CA HIS A 98 -3.81 -2.50 -12.68
C HIS A 98 -3.91 -3.08 -14.10
N LEU A 99 -3.12 -4.11 -14.41
CA LEU A 99 -3.07 -4.77 -15.74
C LEU A 99 -2.83 -3.82 -16.92
N GLY A 100 -2.15 -2.69 -16.68
CA GLY A 100 -1.93 -1.64 -17.69
C GLY A 100 -3.11 -0.71 -17.92
N ASP A 101 -4.27 -0.98 -17.32
CA ASP A 101 -5.41 -0.08 -17.31
C ASP A 101 -5.27 0.96 -16.19
N ARG A 102 -5.93 2.11 -16.39
CA ARG A 102 -6.00 3.18 -15.40
C ARG A 102 -7.42 3.74 -15.35
N ILE A 103 -7.92 3.91 -14.13
CA ILE A 103 -9.14 4.68 -13.86
C ILE A 103 -8.80 5.90 -12.99
N GLU A 104 -9.56 6.97 -13.14
CA GLU A 104 -9.37 8.21 -12.37
C GLU A 104 -10.34 8.25 -11.18
N ASN A 105 -9.82 8.69 -10.03
CA ASN A 105 -10.55 9.05 -8.81
C ASN A 105 -10.06 10.44 -8.35
N ASP A 106 -10.43 10.84 -7.13
CA ASP A 106 -9.99 12.11 -6.56
C ASP A 106 -8.48 12.09 -6.22
N GLU A 107 -7.77 13.16 -6.51
CA GLU A 107 -6.39 13.31 -6.02
C GLU A 107 -6.32 13.32 -4.48
N PHE A 108 -5.16 12.96 -3.92
CA PHE A 108 -4.89 13.13 -2.49
C PHE A 108 -3.58 13.88 -2.26
N LYS A 109 -3.51 14.63 -1.17
CA LYS A 109 -2.38 15.49 -0.82
C LYS A 109 -1.94 15.29 0.63
N SER A 110 -0.87 16.00 1.01
CA SER A 110 -0.40 16.05 2.39
C SER A 110 -1.53 16.52 3.32
N GLY A 111 -1.76 15.77 4.39
CA GLY A 111 -2.86 15.94 5.33
C GLY A 111 -4.06 15.01 5.07
N ASP A 112 -4.20 14.47 3.86
CA ASP A 112 -5.31 13.58 3.53
C ASP A 112 -5.07 12.16 4.03
N ARG A 113 -6.17 11.47 4.30
CA ARG A 113 -6.21 10.09 4.75
C ARG A 113 -6.78 9.23 3.65
N VAL A 114 -5.98 8.29 3.16
CA VAL A 114 -6.36 7.37 2.10
C VAL A 114 -6.72 6.03 2.73
N ALA A 115 -7.89 5.50 2.36
CA ALA A 115 -8.35 4.20 2.82
C ALA A 115 -8.53 3.24 1.64
N LEU A 116 -8.02 2.02 1.77
CA LEU A 116 -8.27 0.91 0.86
C LEU A 116 -9.16 -0.09 1.59
N GLU A 117 -10.39 -0.27 1.13
CA GLU A 117 -11.26 -1.35 1.60
C GLU A 117 -11.17 -2.52 0.63
N VAL A 118 -10.65 -3.63 1.13
CA VAL A 118 -10.34 -4.83 0.35
C VAL A 118 -11.28 -5.94 0.80
N PHE A 119 -12.11 -6.41 -0.12
CA PHE A 119 -12.88 -7.63 0.07
C PHE A 119 -12.18 -8.77 -0.66
N MET A 120 -11.71 -9.78 0.07
CA MET A 120 -11.02 -10.94 -0.46
C MET A 120 -11.86 -12.21 -0.28
N ASN A 121 -12.21 -12.87 -1.37
CA ASN A 121 -12.79 -14.21 -1.38
C ASN A 121 -11.96 -15.15 -2.29
N ARG A 122 -12.28 -16.45 -2.31
CA ARG A 122 -11.46 -17.46 -3.02
C ARG A 122 -11.24 -17.21 -4.52
N ASN A 123 -12.12 -16.46 -5.19
CA ASN A 123 -12.12 -16.32 -6.65
C ASN A 123 -12.13 -14.86 -7.12
N THR A 124 -12.26 -13.89 -6.22
CA THR A 124 -12.47 -12.49 -6.56
C THR A 124 -12.04 -11.61 -5.40
N PHE A 125 -11.42 -10.49 -5.74
CA PHE A 125 -11.27 -9.38 -4.80
C PHE A 125 -11.89 -8.10 -5.38
N PHE A 126 -12.33 -7.22 -4.49
CA PHE A 126 -12.78 -5.87 -4.83
C PHE A 126 -12.04 -4.86 -3.98
N ILE A 127 -11.70 -3.72 -4.59
CA ILE A 127 -11.08 -2.58 -3.91
C ILE A 127 -12.03 -1.40 -4.02
N LYS A 128 -12.26 -0.75 -2.89
CA LYS A 128 -12.89 0.56 -2.82
C LYS A 128 -11.88 1.55 -2.23
N ILE A 129 -11.74 2.69 -2.90
CA ILE A 129 -10.92 3.85 -2.54
C ILE A 129 -11.83 5.04 -2.27
#